data_AF-A0A378WQI1-F1
#
_entry.id   AF-A0A378WQI1-F1
#
_cell.length_a   1.000
_cell.length_b   1.000
_cell.length_c   1.000
_cell.angle_alpha   90.00
_cell.angle_beta   90.00
_cell.angle_gamma   90.00
#
_symmetry.space_group_name_H-M   'P 1'
#
loop_
_entity.id
_entity.type
_entity.pdbx_description
1 polymer ?
#
loop_
_entity_poly.entity_id
_entity_poly.type
_entity_poly.pdbx_seq_one_letter_code
_entity_poly.pdbx_strand_id
1 'polypeptide(L)' 'MWAQCHSLAFDVSVWEIWSPLLHGGRLAVIPDSVTRSASDFHDALAAEHVTVLTQTPPPQRC' A
#
# COMPACT_ATOMS: atom_id res chain seq x y z
N MET A 1 -5.89 -4.39 8.61
CA MET A 1 -4.46 -4.07 8.40
C MET A 1 -4.34 -3.07 7.27
N TRP A 2 -3.36 -2.16 7.30
CA TRP A 2 -3.09 -1.17 6.23
C TRP A 2 -1.88 -1.59 5.42
N ALA A 3 -1.89 -1.33 4.12
CA ALA A 3 -0.71 -1.48 3.27
C ALA A 3 0.03 -0.13 3.11
N GLN A 4 1.35 -0.15 3.26
CA GLN A 4 2.24 0.86 2.69
C GLN A 4 2.84 0.26 1.42
N CYS A 5 2.49 0.87 0.29
CA CYS A 5 2.80 0.35 -1.05
C CYS A 5 3.26 1.44 -2.02
N HIS A 6 3.13 2.72 -1.66
CA HIS A 6 3.72 3.80 -2.42
C HIS A 6 5.16 4.06 -1.97
N SER A 7 6.02 4.44 -2.92
CA SER A 7 7.37 4.93 -2.62
C SER A 7 7.35 5.99 -1.51
N LEU A 8 8.35 5.95 -0.61
CA LEU A 8 8.50 6.93 0.47
C LEU A 8 8.79 8.36 -0.04
N ALA A 9 9.10 8.52 -1.32
CA ALA A 9 9.24 9.83 -1.96
C ALA A 9 7.88 10.43 -2.40
N PHE A 10 6.80 9.65 -2.33
CA PHE A 10 5.44 10.11 -2.66
C PHE A 10 4.66 10.42 -1.37
N ASP A 11 3.93 11.54 -1.37
CA ASP A 11 3.28 12.09 -0.17
C ASP A 11 2.22 11.17 0.46
N VAL A 12 1.51 10.39 -0.36
CA VAL A 12 0.53 9.39 0.12
C VAL A 12 1.15 8.37 1.08
N SER A 13 2.47 8.09 0.98
CA SER A 13 3.15 7.18 1.91
C SER A 13 3.09 7.65 3.37
N VAL A 14 2.99 8.97 3.61
CA VAL A 14 2.81 9.55 4.95
C VAL A 14 1.47 9.08 5.54
N TRP A 15 0.39 9.14 4.76
CA TRP A 15 -0.92 8.66 5.18
C TRP A 15 -0.91 7.14 5.41
N GLU A 16 -0.27 6.38 4.51
CA GLU A 16 -0.19 4.91 4.63
C GLU A 16 0.49 4.46 5.93
N ILE A 17 1.55 5.17 6.37
CA ILE A 17 2.31 4.84 7.58
C ILE A 17 1.61 5.34 8.85
N TRP A 18 1.25 6.62 8.92
CA TRP A 18 0.83 7.23 10.18
C TRP A 18 -0.62 6.92 10.54
N SER A 19 -1.50 6.70 9.57
CA SER A 19 -2.91 6.39 9.83
C SER A 19 -3.12 5.12 10.67
N PRO A 20 -2.55 3.95 10.31
CA PRO A 20 -2.68 2.77 11.16
C PRO A 20 -2.08 3.03 12.55
N LEU A 21 -0.91 3.68 12.66
CA LEU A 21 -0.22 3.88 13.93
C LEU A 21 -0.99 4.78 14.90
N LEU A 22 -1.62 5.85 14.40
CA LEU A 22 -2.40 6.78 15.21
C LEU A 22 -3.77 6.22 15.66
N HIS A 23 -4.27 5.18 14.99
CA HIS A 23 -5.58 4.58 15.29
C HIS A 23 -5.48 3.18 15.90
N GLY A 24 -4.29 2.77 16.37
CA GLY A 24 -4.07 1.44 16.97
C GLY A 24 -4.12 0.28 15.97
N GLY A 25 -4.02 0.58 14.68
CA GLY A 25 -3.95 -0.38 13.58
C GLY A 25 -2.56 -0.99 13.43
N ARG A 26 -2.43 -1.86 12.41
CA ARG A 26 -1.18 -2.50 12.01
C ARG A 26 -0.87 -2.18 10.56
N LEU A 27 0.42 -2.08 10.26
CA LEU A 27 0.95 -1.73 8.95
C LEU A 27 1.71 -2.92 8.35
N ALA A 28 1.37 -3.27 7.11
CA ALA A 28 2.16 -4.16 6.25
C ALA A 28 2.97 -3.29 5.27
N VAL A 29 4.29 -3.46 5.28
CA VAL A 29 5.21 -2.79 4.35
C VAL A 29 5.40 -3.70 3.14
N ILE A 30 4.89 -3.29 1.99
CA ILE A 30 4.94 -4.10 0.77
C ILE A 30 6.19 -3.73 -0.03
N PRO A 31 7.08 -4.69 -0.38
CA PRO A 31 8.27 -4.39 -1.16
C PRO A 31 7.95 -3.85 -2.56
N ASP A 32 8.74 -2.87 -3.03
CA ASP A 32 8.59 -2.28 -4.37
C ASP A 32 8.59 -3.33 -5.50
N SER A 33 9.36 -4.42 -5.34
CA SER A 33 9.40 -5.52 -6.32
C SER A 33 8.05 -6.22 -6.48
N VAL A 34 7.25 -6.29 -5.41
CA VAL A 34 5.93 -6.93 -5.39
C VAL A 34 4.87 -5.98 -5.97
N THR A 35 4.93 -4.68 -5.65
CA THR A 35 3.94 -3.68 -6.08
C THR A 35 3.80 -3.55 -7.61
N ARG A 36 4.82 -3.98 -8.38
CA ARG A 36 4.86 -3.89 -9.85
C ARG A 36 4.16 -5.06 -10.55
N SER A 37 3.84 -6.14 -9.82
CA SER A 37 3.17 -7.33 -10.34
C SER A 37 1.77 -7.41 -9.77
N ALA A 38 0.75 -7.33 -10.62
CA ALA A 38 -0.64 -7.31 -10.14
C ALA A 38 -1.03 -8.59 -9.38
N SER A 39 -0.54 -9.76 -9.81
CA SER A 39 -0.77 -11.02 -9.12
C SER A 39 -0.06 -11.08 -7.78
N ASP A 40 1.24 -10.78 -7.76
CA ASP A 40 2.05 -10.91 -6.54
C ASP A 40 1.61 -9.87 -5.50
N PHE A 41 1.21 -8.68 -5.97
CA PHE A 41 0.62 -7.66 -5.12
C PHE A 41 -0.71 -8.13 -4.53
N HIS A 42 -1.60 -8.70 -5.34
CA HIS A 42 -2.86 -9.26 -4.84
C HIS A 42 -2.63 -10.34 -3.79
N ASP A 43 -1.72 -11.27 -4.06
CA ASP A 43 -1.39 -12.38 -3.15
C ASP A 43 -0.80 -11.86 -1.83
N ALA A 44 0.09 -10.86 -1.88
CA ALA A 44 0.64 -10.23 -0.69
C ALA A 44 -0.43 -9.51 0.15
N LEU A 45 -1.34 -8.77 -0.49
CA LEU A 45 -2.44 -8.11 0.20
C LEU A 45 -3.39 -9.11 0.87
N ALA A 46 -3.66 -10.24 0.21
CA ALA A 46 -4.48 -11.32 0.75
C ALA A 46 -3.81 -12.02 1.94
N ALA A 47 -2.51 -12.36 1.81
CA ALA A 47 -1.73 -13.01 2.85
C ALA A 47 -1.61 -12.15 4.13
N GLU A 48 -1.43 -10.85 3.97
CA GLU A 48 -1.36 -9.90 5.10
C GLU A 48 -2.75 -9.46 5.60
N HIS A 49 -3.85 -9.97 5.02
CA HIS A 49 -5.22 -9.58 5.37
C HIS A 49 -5.42 -8.05 5.37
N VAL A 50 -4.94 -7.39 4.31
CA VAL A 50 -5.07 -5.93 4.15
C VAL A 50 -6.54 -5.56 4.00
N THR A 51 -6.98 -4.60 4.82
CA THR A 51 -8.36 -4.09 4.86
C THR A 51 -8.47 -2.65 4.40
N VAL A 52 -7.34 -1.93 4.31
CA VAL A 52 -7.29 -0.57 3.77
C VAL A 52 -6.12 -0.48 2.79
N LEU A 53 -6.43 -0.11 1.55
CA LEU A 53 -5.50 0.05 0.45
C LEU A 53 -5.74 1.41 -0.21
N THR A 54 -4.68 2.17 -0.44
CA THR A 54 -4.72 3.40 -1.24
C THR A 54 -4.05 3.12 -2.58
N GLN A 55 -4.65 3.57 -3.69
CA GLN A 55 -4.08 3.40 -5.03
C GLN A 55 -4.22 4.70 -5.83
N THR A 56 -3.14 5.06 -6.52
CA THR A 56 -3.18 6.12 -7.52
C THR A 56 -3.55 5.48 -8.86
N PRO A 57 -4.60 5.98 -9.56
CA PRO A 57 -4.93 5.49 -10.90
C PRO A 57 -3.72 5.61 -11.83
N PRO A 58 -3.54 4.66 -12.76
CA PRO A 58 -2.47 4.79 -13.75
C PRO A 58 -2.70 6.08 -14.58
N PRO A 59 -1.62 6.69 -15.09
CA PRO A 59 -1.75 7.87 -15.92
C PRO A 59 -2.70 7.57 -17.09
N GLN A 60 -3.77 8.34 -17.19
CA GLN A 60 -4.64 8.31 -18.36
C GLN A 60 -3.90 8.99 -19.50
N ARG A 61 -3.95 8.40 -20.70
CA ARG A 61 -3.43 9.06 -21.89
C ARG A 61 -4.29 10.30 -22.17
N CYS A 62 -3.65 11.47 -22.30
CA CYS A 62 -4.29 12.67 -22.81
C CYS A 62 -4.71 12.49 -24.28
#